data_AF-A0A352SE89-F1
#
_entry.id   AF-A0A352SE89-F1
#
_cell.length_a   1.000
_cell.length_b   1.000
_cell.length_c   1.000
_cell.angle_alpha   90.00
_cell.angle_beta   90.00
_cell.angle_gamma   90.00
#
_symmetry.space_group_name_H-M   'P 1'
#
loop_
_entity.id
_entity.type
_entity.pdbx_description
1 polymer ?
#
loop_
_entity_poly.entity_id
_entity_poly.type
_entity_poly.pdbx_seq_one_letter_code
_entity_poly.pdbx_strand_id
1 'polypeptide(L)'
;FVPKTTLAALEGSKLAAAGGALTPVSILGDTQRGWWQQQIGNATTTWKLWGNEVSLLRMQIDGALAVGSLLADAVIAQIPALASQKRPLTGAIAQDLKDAKAANSYQAPAFTQLRGLLTGLTVPALQINAIVAALTGGLPPAMLIDQFILNADQWDGYNAERKAMMAFLKTQRISNVVALTGDIHAFFAGPVMDDYDAATPVPVMVDLVTAGLSSNSFQSYFKSVVDSDAAFADAKPLVYTTDGNGAMVNTFNTTLTSFNPWLTYVNSDAQGYAVVTLTASKLSCSFHKLKPIAGGVAPAMPATASVQVVEVAAGTPAVTLV
;
A
#
# COMPACT_ATOMS: atom_id res chain seq x y z
N PHE A 1 5.58 -7.78 6.31
CA PHE A 1 4.48 -6.94 6.83
C PHE A 1 4.36 -7.13 8.34
N VAL A 2 3.81 -6.14 9.04
CA VAL A 2 3.60 -6.14 10.50
C VAL A 2 2.25 -5.55 10.86
N PRO A 3 1.58 -6.00 11.94
CA PRO A 3 0.37 -5.33 12.42
C PRO A 3 0.64 -3.87 12.77
N LYS A 4 -0.17 -2.97 12.22
CA LYS A 4 -0.02 -1.52 12.37
C LYS A 4 -0.10 -1.08 13.83
N THR A 5 -0.99 -1.68 14.62
CA THR A 5 -1.16 -1.39 16.04
C THR A 5 0.07 -1.80 16.86
N THR A 6 0.65 -2.97 16.57
CA THR A 6 1.89 -3.43 17.21
C THR A 6 3.05 -2.48 16.93
N LEU A 7 3.22 -2.07 15.67
CA LEU A 7 4.27 -1.13 15.27
C LEU A 7 4.09 0.24 15.97
N ALA A 8 2.86 0.78 15.96
CA ALA A 8 2.55 2.05 16.61
C ALA A 8 2.75 2.01 18.14
N ALA A 9 2.39 0.89 18.79
CA ALA A 9 2.61 0.72 20.23
C ALA A 9 4.10 0.68 20.58
N LEU A 10 4.92 -0.01 19.77
CA LEU A 10 6.37 -0.05 19.94
C LEU A 10 7.00 1.34 19.75
N GLU A 11 6.61 2.06 18.70
CA GLU A 11 7.07 3.43 18.43
C GLU A 11 6.70 4.37 19.60
N GLY A 12 5.44 4.32 20.04
CA GLY A 12 4.94 5.14 21.16
C GLY A 12 5.66 4.86 22.48
N SER A 13 5.97 3.60 22.77
CA SER A 13 6.76 3.20 23.95
C SER A 13 8.18 3.80 23.93
N LYS A 14 8.86 3.69 22.78
CA LYS A 14 10.21 4.26 22.59
C LYS A 14 10.21 5.79 22.74
N LEU A 15 9.22 6.45 22.16
CA LEU A 15 9.04 7.91 22.30
C LEU A 15 8.79 8.31 23.76
N ALA A 16 7.88 7.62 24.45
CA ALA A 16 7.57 7.90 25.85
C ALA A 16 8.81 7.75 26.75
N ALA A 17 9.58 6.67 26.56
CA ALA A 17 10.82 6.42 27.29
C ALA A 17 11.90 7.49 27.03
N ALA A 18 11.88 8.12 25.86
CA ALA A 18 12.81 9.19 25.47
C ALA A 18 12.24 10.61 25.68
N GLY A 19 11.14 10.77 26.43
CA GLY A 19 10.54 12.09 26.69
C GLY A 19 10.01 12.79 25.43
N GLY A 20 9.60 12.02 24.42
CA GLY A 20 9.12 12.52 23.13
C GLY A 20 10.22 12.79 22.09
N ALA A 21 11.49 12.54 22.41
CA ALA A 21 12.58 12.66 21.43
C ALA A 21 12.43 11.63 20.30
N LEU A 22 12.70 12.04 19.05
CA LEU A 22 12.59 11.19 17.87
C LEU A 22 13.78 10.24 17.68
N THR A 23 14.92 10.51 18.30
CA THR A 23 16.18 9.74 18.17
C THR A 23 16.01 8.21 18.21
N PRO A 24 15.22 7.60 19.12
CA PRO A 24 15.07 6.13 19.17
C PRO A 24 14.17 5.53 18.07
N VAL A 25 13.49 6.37 17.28
CA VAL A 25 12.53 5.99 16.23
C VAL A 25 12.83 6.73 14.92
N SER A 26 14.12 6.97 14.67
CA SER A 26 14.62 7.79 13.57
C SER A 26 15.47 6.96 12.60
N ILE A 27 15.27 7.19 11.30
CA ILE A 27 16.11 6.72 10.19
C ILE A 27 17.36 7.61 10.08
N LEU A 28 17.16 8.94 10.09
CA LEU A 28 18.24 9.90 9.80
C LEU A 28 19.13 10.18 11.02
N GLY A 29 18.62 9.97 12.23
CA GLY A 29 19.17 10.56 13.44
C GLY A 29 19.01 12.08 13.50
N ASP A 30 19.31 12.67 14.65
CA ASP A 30 19.07 14.09 14.90
C ASP A 30 19.92 15.01 14.01
N THR A 31 21.19 14.64 13.80
CA THR A 31 22.15 15.44 13.02
C THR A 31 21.74 15.53 11.55
N GLN A 32 21.44 14.40 10.89
CA GLN A 32 21.11 14.41 9.47
C GLN A 32 19.71 14.98 9.24
N ARG A 33 18.74 14.74 10.13
CA ARG A 33 17.43 15.40 10.08
C ARG A 33 17.55 16.91 10.19
N GLY A 34 18.36 17.41 11.13
CA GLY A 34 18.61 18.85 11.29
C GLY A 34 19.30 19.45 10.06
N TRP A 35 20.32 18.78 9.52
CA TRP A 35 20.96 19.18 8.27
C TRP A 35 19.96 19.23 7.10
N TRP A 36 19.13 18.20 6.94
CA TRP A 36 18.12 18.13 5.88
C TRP A 36 17.12 19.29 5.98
N GLN A 37 16.62 19.58 7.18
CA GLN A 37 15.71 20.70 7.43
C GLN A 37 16.35 22.05 7.06
N GLN A 38 17.62 22.24 7.41
CA GLN A 38 18.35 23.46 7.04
C GLN A 38 18.56 23.56 5.53
N GLN A 39 18.99 22.49 4.85
CA GLN A 39 19.23 22.52 3.40
C GLN A 39 17.95 22.79 2.62
N ILE A 40 16.88 22.03 2.89
CA ILE A 40 15.61 22.19 2.19
C ILE A 40 14.93 23.52 2.54
N GLY A 41 15.02 23.96 3.80
CA GLY A 41 14.44 25.23 4.25
C GLY A 41 15.10 26.47 3.65
N ASN A 42 16.42 26.43 3.43
CA ASN A 42 17.17 27.56 2.88
C ASN A 42 17.29 27.55 1.34
N ALA A 43 16.81 26.49 0.68
CA ALA A 43 16.95 26.33 -0.77
C ALA A 43 16.09 27.34 -1.56
N THR A 44 16.74 28.18 -2.37
CA THR A 44 16.11 29.17 -3.25
C THR A 44 15.77 28.65 -4.65
N THR A 45 16.13 27.39 -4.94
CA THR A 45 15.80 26.74 -6.22
C THR A 45 14.32 26.42 -6.32
N THR A 46 13.80 26.35 -7.55
CA THR A 46 12.42 25.91 -7.79
C THR A 46 12.17 24.52 -7.20
N TRP A 47 13.04 23.56 -7.46
CA TRP A 47 12.92 22.17 -7.01
C TRP A 47 13.89 21.86 -5.88
N LYS A 48 13.43 21.02 -4.94
CA LYS A 48 14.24 20.41 -3.88
C LYS A 48 14.17 18.90 -4.08
N LEU A 49 15.23 18.30 -4.60
CA LEU A 49 15.31 16.86 -4.78
C LEU A 49 15.92 16.21 -3.55
N TRP A 50 15.30 15.14 -3.08
CA TRP A 50 15.80 14.32 -2.01
C TRP A 50 16.06 12.90 -2.51
N GLY A 51 17.32 12.58 -2.78
CA GLY A 51 17.73 11.19 -2.97
C GLY A 51 17.72 10.48 -1.63
N ASN A 52 16.86 9.46 -1.49
CA ASN A 52 16.71 8.65 -0.28
C ASN A 52 16.56 7.18 -0.71
N GLU A 53 17.02 6.24 0.10
CA GLU A 53 17.06 4.82 -0.28
C GLU A 53 15.65 4.22 -0.37
N VAL A 54 14.81 4.50 0.63
CA VAL A 54 13.52 3.84 0.87
C VAL A 54 12.32 4.77 0.66
N SER A 55 11.20 4.20 0.22
CA SER A 55 9.95 4.92 -0.08
C SER A 55 9.35 5.64 1.14
N LEU A 56 8.82 6.84 0.93
CA LEU A 56 7.98 7.62 1.85
C LEU A 56 6.48 7.34 1.67
N LEU A 57 6.08 6.70 0.57
CA LEU A 57 4.70 6.34 0.31
C LEU A 57 4.25 5.24 1.28
N ARG A 58 3.18 5.51 2.03
CA ARG A 58 2.60 4.50 2.93
C ARG A 58 2.06 3.33 2.12
N MET A 59 2.38 2.13 2.56
CA MET A 59 1.84 0.88 2.03
C MET A 59 1.22 0.08 3.16
N GLN A 60 -0.10 0.13 3.22
CA GLN A 60 -0.91 -0.58 4.19
C GLN A 60 -2.01 -1.40 3.51
N ILE A 61 -2.50 -2.41 4.24
CA ILE A 61 -3.69 -3.19 3.87
C ILE A 61 -4.57 -3.28 5.11
N ASP A 62 -5.87 -3.03 4.96
CA ASP A 62 -6.86 -3.39 5.99
C ASP A 62 -7.27 -4.84 5.75
N GLY A 63 -6.73 -5.76 6.56
CA GLY A 63 -6.91 -7.18 6.37
C GLY A 63 -8.36 -7.63 6.50
N ALA A 64 -9.14 -7.01 7.40
CA ALA A 64 -10.56 -7.28 7.51
C ALA A 64 -11.34 -6.90 6.23
N LEU A 65 -11.03 -5.74 5.63
CA LEU A 65 -11.63 -5.32 4.36
C LEU A 65 -11.15 -6.19 3.19
N ALA A 66 -9.89 -6.60 3.18
CA ALA A 66 -9.34 -7.48 2.15
C ALA A 66 -10.01 -8.86 2.18
N VAL A 67 -10.04 -9.50 3.35
CA VAL A 67 -10.76 -10.77 3.58
C VAL A 67 -12.24 -10.60 3.31
N GLY A 68 -12.85 -9.53 3.83
CA GLY A 68 -14.26 -9.22 3.60
C GLY A 68 -14.61 -9.07 2.12
N SER A 69 -13.71 -8.54 1.29
CA SER A 69 -13.90 -8.46 -0.16
C SER A 69 -13.85 -9.82 -0.85
N LEU A 70 -12.92 -10.70 -0.43
CA LEU A 70 -12.84 -12.06 -0.97
C LEU A 70 -14.08 -12.88 -0.61
N LEU A 71 -14.53 -12.77 0.65
CA LEU A 71 -15.75 -13.43 1.10
C LEU A 71 -17.00 -12.82 0.44
N ALA A 72 -17.03 -11.51 0.17
CA ALA A 72 -18.11 -10.89 -0.60
C ALA A 72 -18.16 -11.45 -2.04
N ASP A 73 -17.02 -11.68 -2.69
CA ASP A 73 -16.96 -12.33 -3.99
C ASP A 73 -17.52 -13.76 -3.94
N ALA A 74 -17.24 -14.51 -2.86
CA ALA A 74 -17.83 -15.84 -2.65
C ALA A 74 -19.35 -15.79 -2.44
N VAL A 75 -19.90 -14.77 -1.79
CA VAL A 75 -21.35 -14.54 -1.68
C VAL A 75 -21.95 -14.23 -3.05
N ILE A 76 -21.31 -13.33 -3.82
CA ILE A 76 -21.77 -12.94 -5.17
C ILE A 76 -21.73 -14.14 -6.13
N ALA A 77 -20.74 -15.03 -6.00
CA ALA A 77 -20.69 -16.25 -6.80
C ALA A 77 -21.91 -17.17 -6.57
N GLN A 78 -22.48 -17.17 -5.35
CA GLN A 78 -23.70 -17.91 -5.03
C GLN A 78 -24.97 -17.15 -5.42
N ILE A 79 -24.94 -15.81 -5.41
CA ILE A 79 -26.06 -14.95 -5.79
C ILE A 79 -25.56 -13.84 -6.74
N PRO A 80 -25.41 -14.13 -8.05
CA PRO A 80 -24.85 -13.17 -9.01
C PRO A 80 -25.60 -11.84 -9.08
N ALA A 81 -26.89 -11.83 -8.76
CA ALA A 81 -27.71 -10.61 -8.67
C ALA A 81 -27.19 -9.59 -7.64
N LEU A 82 -26.36 -10.00 -6.68
CA LEU A 82 -25.76 -9.13 -5.67
C LEU A 82 -24.46 -8.45 -6.12
N ALA A 83 -24.03 -8.58 -7.38
CA ALA A 83 -22.78 -7.99 -7.86
C ALA A 83 -22.66 -6.48 -7.58
N SER A 84 -23.76 -5.73 -7.70
CA SER A 84 -23.80 -4.29 -7.37
C SER A 84 -23.65 -3.97 -5.88
N GLN A 85 -23.81 -4.99 -5.03
CA GLN A 85 -23.72 -4.91 -3.57
C GLN A 85 -22.34 -5.31 -3.03
N LYS A 86 -21.31 -5.45 -3.88
CA LYS A 86 -19.96 -5.86 -3.43
C LYS A 86 -19.44 -4.99 -2.29
N ARG A 87 -19.49 -3.66 -2.42
CA ARG A 87 -19.01 -2.74 -1.38
C ARG A 87 -19.75 -2.88 -0.05
N PRO A 88 -21.09 -2.83 0.03
CA PRO A 88 -21.78 -3.04 1.30
C PRO A 88 -21.58 -4.45 1.86
N LEU A 89 -21.50 -5.49 1.02
CA LEU A 89 -21.15 -6.85 1.47
C LEU A 89 -19.77 -6.89 2.12
N THR A 90 -18.74 -6.33 1.45
CA THR A 90 -17.39 -6.21 2.00
C THR A 90 -17.39 -5.53 3.36
N GLY A 91 -18.09 -4.38 3.48
CA GLY A 91 -18.17 -3.62 4.73
C GLY A 91 -18.86 -4.39 5.86
N ALA A 92 -19.99 -5.04 5.57
CA ALA A 92 -20.72 -5.84 6.54
C ALA A 92 -19.88 -7.03 7.05
N ILE A 93 -19.29 -7.79 6.12
CA ILE A 93 -18.44 -8.94 6.46
C ILE A 93 -17.21 -8.49 7.24
N ALA A 94 -16.52 -7.44 6.80
CA ALA A 94 -15.34 -6.93 7.49
C ALA A 94 -15.66 -6.51 8.93
N GLN A 95 -16.82 -5.88 9.16
CA GLN A 95 -17.26 -5.50 10.50
C GLN A 95 -17.56 -6.75 11.35
N ASP A 96 -18.29 -7.73 10.81
CA ASP A 96 -18.59 -8.98 11.52
C ASP A 96 -17.31 -9.73 11.94
N LEU A 97 -16.29 -9.76 11.07
CA LEU A 97 -14.99 -10.38 11.38
C LEU A 97 -14.22 -9.63 12.46
N LYS A 98 -14.24 -8.28 12.43
CA LYS A 98 -13.64 -7.43 13.48
C LYS A 98 -14.32 -7.68 14.82
N ASP A 99 -15.65 -7.70 14.85
CA ASP A 99 -16.45 -7.92 16.06
C ASP A 99 -16.20 -9.31 16.64
N ALA A 100 -16.19 -10.34 15.79
CA ALA A 100 -15.91 -11.71 16.22
C ALA A 100 -14.49 -11.89 16.76
N LYS A 101 -13.49 -11.23 16.15
CA LYS A 101 -12.12 -11.21 16.67
C LYS A 101 -12.05 -10.53 18.04
N ALA A 102 -12.67 -9.35 18.18
CA ALA A 102 -12.68 -8.60 19.44
C ALA A 102 -13.39 -9.36 20.57
N ALA A 103 -14.46 -10.10 20.25
CA ALA A 103 -15.20 -10.94 21.19
C ALA A 103 -14.58 -12.34 21.41
N ASN A 104 -13.40 -12.62 20.84
CA ASN A 104 -12.74 -13.93 20.90
C ASN A 104 -13.65 -15.10 20.43
N SER A 105 -14.50 -14.84 19.45
CA SER A 105 -15.49 -15.77 18.87
C SER A 105 -15.27 -16.03 17.38
N TYR A 106 -14.07 -15.71 16.87
CA TYR A 106 -13.73 -15.75 15.44
C TYR A 106 -13.91 -17.13 14.77
N GLN A 107 -13.90 -18.22 15.53
CA GLN A 107 -14.14 -19.57 15.03
C GLN A 107 -15.60 -19.78 14.57
N ALA A 108 -16.53 -18.96 15.05
CA ALA A 108 -17.94 -18.99 14.68
C ALA A 108 -18.55 -17.57 14.74
N PRO A 109 -18.21 -16.67 13.80
CA PRO A 109 -18.76 -15.32 13.77
C PRO A 109 -20.28 -15.34 13.62
N ALA A 110 -20.98 -14.47 14.32
CA ALA A 110 -22.44 -14.38 14.23
C ALA A 110 -22.92 -13.90 12.85
N PHE A 111 -22.08 -13.15 12.13
CA PHE A 111 -22.40 -12.50 10.87
C PHE A 111 -23.64 -11.61 10.94
N THR A 112 -23.81 -10.86 12.04
CA THR A 112 -25.00 -10.03 12.30
C THR A 112 -25.20 -8.98 11.21
N GLN A 113 -24.13 -8.32 10.78
CA GLN A 113 -24.19 -7.26 9.77
C GLN A 113 -24.52 -7.85 8.39
N LEU A 114 -23.86 -8.94 7.99
CA LEU A 114 -24.14 -9.62 6.74
C LEU A 114 -25.58 -10.16 6.70
N ARG A 115 -26.04 -10.81 7.77
CA ARG A 115 -27.42 -11.32 7.89
C ARG A 115 -28.44 -10.20 7.73
N GLY A 116 -28.23 -9.08 8.42
CA GLY A 116 -29.09 -7.89 8.30
C GLY A 116 -29.14 -7.35 6.87
N LEU A 117 -27.98 -7.21 6.23
CA LEU A 117 -27.88 -6.74 4.85
C LEU A 117 -28.61 -7.68 3.88
N LEU A 118 -28.34 -8.99 3.93
CA LEU A 118 -28.96 -9.96 3.03
C LEU A 118 -30.48 -10.07 3.25
N THR A 119 -30.94 -9.94 4.50
CA THR A 119 -32.38 -9.90 4.82
C THR A 119 -33.03 -8.66 4.19
N GLY A 120 -32.39 -7.50 4.31
CA GLY A 120 -32.87 -6.26 3.66
C GLY A 120 -32.87 -6.35 2.12
N LEU A 121 -32.02 -7.19 1.55
CA LEU A 121 -31.97 -7.53 0.13
C LEU A 121 -32.91 -8.69 -0.25
N THR A 122 -33.82 -9.09 0.66
CA THR A 122 -34.84 -10.14 0.44
C THR A 122 -34.28 -11.54 0.16
N VAL A 123 -33.03 -11.82 0.55
CA VAL A 123 -32.46 -13.16 0.44
C VAL A 123 -33.14 -14.11 1.44
N PRO A 124 -33.64 -15.29 1.02
CA PRO A 124 -34.33 -16.21 1.92
C PRO A 124 -33.47 -16.68 3.10
N ALA A 125 -34.07 -16.81 4.29
CA ALA A 125 -33.36 -17.17 5.52
C ALA A 125 -32.57 -18.50 5.42
N LEU A 126 -33.12 -19.50 4.72
CA LEU A 126 -32.42 -20.77 4.47
C LEU A 126 -31.13 -20.57 3.65
N GLN A 127 -31.18 -19.70 2.64
CA GLN A 127 -30.02 -19.36 1.81
C GLN A 127 -29.00 -18.54 2.60
N ILE A 128 -29.43 -17.58 3.42
CA ILE A 128 -28.55 -16.83 4.34
C ILE A 128 -27.81 -17.80 5.27
N ASN A 129 -28.50 -18.77 5.87
CA ASN A 129 -27.89 -19.75 6.76
C ASN A 129 -26.85 -20.62 6.03
N ALA A 130 -27.14 -21.05 4.80
CA ALA A 130 -26.20 -21.81 3.98
C ALA A 130 -24.93 -20.98 3.64
N ILE A 131 -25.11 -19.72 3.25
CA ILE A 131 -24.01 -18.79 2.98
C ILE A 131 -23.13 -18.63 4.23
N VAL A 132 -23.74 -18.30 5.39
CA VAL A 132 -22.99 -18.09 6.64
C VAL A 132 -22.24 -19.35 7.07
N ALA A 133 -22.84 -20.54 6.92
CA ALA A 133 -22.17 -21.80 7.22
C ALA A 133 -20.96 -22.03 6.30
N ALA A 134 -21.10 -21.76 5.00
CA ALA A 134 -20.01 -21.86 4.03
C ALA A 134 -18.87 -20.88 4.33
N LEU A 135 -19.18 -19.62 4.66
CA LEU A 135 -18.18 -18.61 5.03
C LEU A 135 -17.44 -19.00 6.32
N THR A 136 -18.17 -19.47 7.33
CA THR A 136 -17.58 -19.88 8.63
C THR A 136 -16.59 -21.03 8.46
N GLY A 137 -16.90 -22.00 7.58
CA GLY A 137 -16.01 -23.14 7.31
C GLY A 137 -14.73 -22.78 6.55
N GLY A 138 -14.67 -21.60 5.93
CA GLY A 138 -13.54 -21.15 5.11
C GLY A 138 -12.86 -19.88 5.62
N LEU A 139 -12.95 -19.58 6.92
CA LEU A 139 -12.32 -18.38 7.47
C LEU A 139 -10.79 -18.51 7.51
N PRO A 140 -10.06 -17.49 7.05
CA PRO A 140 -8.61 -17.47 7.21
C PRO A 140 -8.24 -17.22 8.68
N PRO A 141 -6.96 -17.43 9.08
CA PRO A 141 -6.51 -17.16 10.44
C PRO A 141 -6.86 -15.75 10.94
N ALA A 142 -7.34 -15.63 12.18
CA ALA A 142 -7.81 -14.37 12.78
C ALA A 142 -6.76 -13.24 12.78
N MET A 143 -5.47 -13.59 12.72
CA MET A 143 -4.40 -12.59 12.59
C MET A 143 -4.55 -11.75 11.31
N LEU A 144 -5.08 -12.32 10.22
CA LEU A 144 -5.26 -11.61 8.94
C LEU A 144 -6.33 -10.51 8.97
N ILE A 145 -7.04 -10.35 10.09
CA ILE A 145 -8.07 -9.31 10.26
C ILE A 145 -7.48 -7.99 10.76
N ASP A 146 -6.18 -7.96 11.11
CA ASP A 146 -5.50 -6.73 11.48
C ASP A 146 -5.27 -5.80 10.28
N GLN A 147 -5.01 -4.53 10.57
CA GLN A 147 -4.40 -3.63 9.59
C GLN A 147 -2.90 -3.86 9.59
N PHE A 148 -2.31 -3.93 8.40
CA PHE A 148 -0.91 -4.24 8.22
C PHE A 148 -0.16 -3.11 7.53
N ILE A 149 1.07 -2.86 7.98
CA ILE A 149 2.09 -2.15 7.24
C ILE A 149 2.89 -3.18 6.44
N LEU A 150 3.00 -2.99 5.13
CA LEU A 150 3.60 -4.01 4.27
C LEU A 150 5.12 -4.10 4.42
N ASN A 151 5.78 -2.95 4.56
CA ASN A 151 7.22 -2.87 4.75
C ASN A 151 7.58 -1.91 5.89
N ALA A 152 8.03 -2.45 7.03
CA ALA A 152 8.47 -1.67 8.18
C ALA A 152 9.97 -1.30 8.12
N ASP A 153 10.69 -1.72 7.09
CA ASP A 153 12.09 -1.35 6.84
C ASP A 153 12.20 -0.03 6.04
N GLN A 154 11.07 0.60 5.74
CA GLN A 154 10.97 1.88 5.05
C GLN A 154 10.42 2.95 5.99
N TRP A 155 10.13 4.15 5.49
CA TRP A 155 9.56 5.24 6.29
C TRP A 155 8.23 4.91 6.99
N ASP A 156 7.56 3.83 6.59
CA ASP A 156 6.41 3.29 7.33
C ASP A 156 6.75 2.69 8.70
N GLY A 157 7.99 2.23 8.90
CA GLY A 157 8.53 1.81 10.20
C GLY A 157 8.90 2.94 11.13
N TYR A 158 9.03 4.16 10.60
CA TYR A 158 9.57 5.34 11.27
C TYR A 158 8.59 6.51 11.14
N ASN A 159 7.35 6.23 11.51
CA ASN A 159 6.19 7.07 11.22
C ASN A 159 6.27 8.41 11.94
N ALA A 160 6.74 8.44 13.19
CA ALA A 160 6.92 9.65 13.98
C ALA A 160 7.93 10.61 13.34
N GLU A 161 9.06 10.09 12.85
CA GLU A 161 10.04 10.93 12.17
C GLU A 161 9.51 11.42 10.81
N ARG A 162 8.88 10.55 10.01
CA ARG A 162 8.25 10.96 8.75
C ARG A 162 7.26 12.10 8.98
N LYS A 163 6.36 11.97 9.96
CA LYS A 163 5.39 13.02 10.31
C LYS A 163 6.07 14.32 10.70
N ALA A 164 7.12 14.26 11.52
CA ALA A 164 7.87 15.46 11.91
C ALA A 164 8.52 16.17 10.72
N MET A 165 9.08 15.42 9.77
CA MET A 165 9.68 15.97 8.55
C MET A 165 8.62 16.59 7.63
N MET A 166 7.49 15.92 7.42
CA MET A 166 6.41 16.46 6.59
C MET A 166 5.73 17.67 7.24
N ALA A 167 5.56 17.65 8.57
CA ALA A 167 5.08 18.79 9.34
C ALA A 167 6.00 20.01 9.22
N PHE A 168 7.33 19.79 9.19
CA PHE A 168 8.30 20.86 8.93
C PHE A 168 8.08 21.49 7.55
N LEU A 169 8.02 20.68 6.48
CA LEU A 169 7.76 21.19 5.12
C LEU A 169 6.45 21.99 5.05
N LYS A 170 5.37 21.43 5.61
CA LYS A 170 4.05 22.06 5.64
C LYS A 170 4.06 23.39 6.40
N THR A 171 4.65 23.42 7.59
CA THR A 171 4.69 24.60 8.47
C THR A 171 5.53 25.73 7.87
N GLN A 172 6.67 25.37 7.29
CA GLN A 172 7.56 26.33 6.62
C GLN A 172 7.09 26.69 5.20
N ARG A 173 5.97 26.10 4.74
CA ARG A 173 5.41 26.28 3.39
C ARG A 173 6.43 25.99 2.28
N ILE A 174 7.25 24.96 2.49
CA ILE A 174 8.26 24.53 1.52
C ILE A 174 7.56 23.62 0.50
N SER A 175 7.51 24.07 -0.74
CA SER A 175 6.92 23.35 -1.87
C SER A 175 7.99 22.77 -2.80
N ASN A 176 7.55 21.98 -3.80
CA ASN A 176 8.39 21.41 -4.85
C ASN A 176 9.49 20.48 -4.33
N VAL A 177 9.18 19.77 -3.23
CA VAL A 177 10.03 18.71 -2.71
C VAL A 177 9.65 17.41 -3.43
N VAL A 178 10.63 16.72 -3.99
CA VAL A 178 10.43 15.43 -4.64
C VAL A 178 11.50 14.46 -4.15
N ALA A 179 11.06 13.35 -3.54
CA ALA A 179 11.93 12.23 -3.22
C ALA A 179 12.13 11.35 -4.46
N LEU A 180 13.36 10.86 -4.60
CA LEU A 180 13.75 9.83 -5.57
C LEU A 180 14.20 8.64 -4.75
N THR A 181 13.41 7.57 -4.78
CA THR A 181 13.61 6.39 -3.93
C THR A 181 13.68 5.10 -4.73
N GLY A 182 14.11 4.03 -4.09
CA GLY A 182 14.20 2.70 -4.68
C GLY A 182 13.90 1.61 -3.66
N ASP A 183 14.82 0.65 -3.54
CA ASP A 183 14.81 -0.48 -2.59
C ASP A 183 13.66 -1.49 -2.81
N ILE A 184 12.40 -1.06 -2.89
CA ILE A 184 11.24 -1.94 -2.87
C ILE A 184 11.03 -2.79 -4.13
N HIS A 185 11.83 -2.58 -5.17
CA HIS A 185 11.74 -3.29 -6.45
C HIS A 185 10.38 -3.17 -7.16
N ALA A 186 9.83 -1.96 -7.19
CA ALA A 186 8.62 -1.60 -7.93
C ALA A 186 8.70 -0.17 -8.43
N PHE A 187 7.89 0.16 -9.44
CA PHE A 187 7.65 1.57 -9.77
C PHE A 187 6.41 2.07 -9.07
N PHE A 188 6.57 3.08 -8.21
CA PHE A 188 5.47 3.81 -7.59
C PHE A 188 5.63 5.31 -7.80
N ALA A 189 4.51 6.02 -7.84
CA ALA A 189 4.53 7.48 -7.74
C ALA A 189 3.28 7.96 -7.01
N GLY A 190 3.45 8.96 -6.15
CA GLY A 190 2.33 9.57 -5.47
C GLY A 190 2.72 10.72 -4.54
N PRO A 191 1.74 11.49 -4.06
CA PRO A 191 1.93 12.40 -2.96
C PRO A 191 2.30 11.67 -1.65
N VAL A 192 3.25 12.25 -0.92
CA VAL A 192 3.51 11.94 0.48
C VAL A 192 2.65 12.84 1.36
N MET A 193 1.91 12.22 2.27
CA MET A 193 1.00 12.92 3.18
C MET A 193 1.75 13.44 4.43
N ASP A 194 1.24 14.53 5.02
CA ASP A 194 1.70 15.04 6.31
C ASP A 194 1.55 14.00 7.43
N ASP A 195 0.38 13.38 7.47
CA ASP A 195 0.04 12.28 8.34
C ASP A 195 -0.95 11.35 7.62
N TYR A 196 -0.48 10.17 7.22
CA TYR A 196 -1.31 9.12 6.60
C TYR A 196 -2.40 8.57 7.51
N ASP A 197 -2.28 8.76 8.83
CA ASP A 197 -3.22 8.28 9.83
C ASP A 197 -4.25 9.36 10.22
N ALA A 198 -4.12 10.58 9.70
CA ALA A 198 -5.10 11.65 9.92
C ALA A 198 -6.44 11.33 9.24
N ALA A 199 -7.54 11.86 9.78
CA ALA A 199 -8.86 11.74 9.16
C ALA A 199 -8.94 12.38 7.76
N THR A 200 -8.10 13.39 7.51
CA THR A 200 -7.96 14.04 6.21
C THR A 200 -6.48 14.31 5.95
N PRO A 201 -5.72 13.31 5.46
CA PRO A 201 -4.30 13.47 5.14
C PRO A 201 -4.11 14.55 4.07
N VAL A 202 -3.09 15.39 4.23
CA VAL A 202 -2.77 16.49 3.31
C VAL A 202 -1.48 16.17 2.56
N PRO A 203 -1.46 16.24 1.22
CA PRO A 203 -0.24 16.01 0.45
C PRO A 203 0.77 17.14 0.66
N VAL A 204 2.04 16.81 0.87
CA VAL A 204 3.12 17.77 1.21
C VAL A 204 4.25 17.75 0.19
N MET A 205 4.61 16.57 -0.31
CA MET A 205 5.66 16.39 -1.31
C MET A 205 5.33 15.20 -2.22
N VAL A 206 6.16 14.91 -3.22
CA VAL A 206 6.00 13.72 -4.07
C VAL A 206 7.15 12.74 -3.83
N ASP A 207 6.88 11.45 -3.94
CA ASP A 207 7.90 10.41 -4.02
C ASP A 207 7.78 9.66 -5.34
N LEU A 208 8.93 9.45 -5.99
CA LEU A 208 9.10 8.72 -7.24
C LEU A 208 9.98 7.51 -6.96
N VAL A 209 9.34 6.35 -6.89
CA VAL A 209 9.97 5.09 -6.50
C VAL A 209 10.37 4.31 -7.74
N THR A 210 11.65 3.95 -7.83
CA THR A 210 12.24 3.24 -8.98
C THR A 210 12.40 1.76 -8.68
N ALA A 211 12.08 0.91 -9.67
CA ALA A 211 12.26 -0.53 -9.56
C ALA A 211 13.75 -0.92 -9.50
N GLY A 212 14.02 -2.18 -9.15
CA GLY A 212 15.36 -2.75 -9.24
C GLY A 212 15.75 -3.00 -10.70
N LEU A 213 17.03 -2.87 -11.03
CA LEU A 213 17.53 -3.17 -12.39
C LEU A 213 17.44 -4.66 -12.72
N SER A 214 17.78 -5.52 -11.75
CA SER A 214 17.83 -6.97 -11.91
C SER A 214 17.25 -7.76 -10.74
N SER A 215 16.83 -7.07 -9.68
CA SER A 215 16.22 -7.72 -8.52
C SER A 215 14.86 -8.32 -8.86
N ASN A 216 14.47 -9.32 -8.07
CA ASN A 216 13.09 -9.84 -8.08
C ASN A 216 12.11 -8.73 -7.72
N SER A 217 10.96 -8.69 -8.39
CA SER A 217 9.97 -7.63 -8.22
C SER A 217 9.26 -7.70 -6.87
N PHE A 218 8.71 -6.57 -6.41
CA PHE A 218 7.95 -6.51 -5.16
C PHE A 218 6.83 -7.56 -5.10
N GLN A 219 6.10 -7.72 -6.21
CA GLN A 219 5.03 -8.70 -6.34
C GLN A 219 5.53 -10.14 -6.15
N SER A 220 6.72 -10.46 -6.67
CA SER A 220 7.25 -11.82 -6.61
C SER A 220 7.52 -12.29 -5.17
N TYR A 221 7.90 -11.38 -4.25
CA TYR A 221 8.06 -11.71 -2.84
C TYR A 221 6.72 -12.12 -2.20
N PHE A 222 5.65 -11.34 -2.44
CA PHE A 222 4.32 -11.67 -1.93
C PHE A 222 3.74 -12.91 -2.61
N LYS A 223 4.00 -13.11 -3.90
CA LYS A 223 3.64 -14.33 -4.62
C LYS A 223 4.28 -15.55 -3.99
N SER A 224 5.58 -15.49 -3.68
CA SER A 224 6.28 -16.57 -2.99
C SER A 224 5.62 -16.91 -1.66
N VAL A 225 5.18 -15.91 -0.88
CA VAL A 225 4.49 -16.16 0.40
C VAL A 225 3.17 -16.89 0.20
N VAL A 226 2.27 -16.38 -0.66
CA VAL A 226 0.95 -17.00 -0.89
C VAL A 226 1.00 -18.35 -1.62
N ASP A 227 2.14 -18.70 -2.21
CA ASP A 227 2.36 -20.01 -2.84
C ASP A 227 3.02 -21.04 -1.92
N SER A 228 3.83 -20.60 -0.96
CA SER A 228 4.64 -21.51 -0.13
C SER A 228 4.15 -21.63 1.32
N ASP A 229 3.41 -20.65 1.82
CA ASP A 229 2.88 -20.67 3.18
C ASP A 229 1.35 -20.90 3.16
N ALA A 230 0.94 -22.05 3.67
CA ALA A 230 -0.46 -22.45 3.75
C ALA A 230 -1.32 -21.46 4.54
N ALA A 231 -0.76 -20.72 5.51
CA ALA A 231 -1.49 -19.72 6.28
C ALA A 231 -1.94 -18.51 5.43
N PHE A 232 -1.31 -18.30 4.26
CA PHE A 232 -1.60 -17.18 3.36
C PHE A 232 -2.15 -17.62 1.99
N ALA A 233 -2.41 -18.92 1.79
CA ALA A 233 -2.89 -19.44 0.52
C ALA A 233 -4.18 -18.74 0.04
N ASP A 234 -5.11 -18.46 0.97
CA ASP A 234 -6.38 -17.79 0.67
C ASP A 234 -6.22 -16.30 0.31
N ALA A 235 -5.07 -15.69 0.63
CA ALA A 235 -4.76 -14.31 0.24
C ALA A 235 -4.26 -14.21 -1.20
N LYS A 236 -4.06 -15.34 -1.90
CA LYS A 236 -3.55 -15.39 -3.28
C LYS A 236 -4.25 -14.42 -4.24
N PRO A 237 -5.60 -14.32 -4.28
CA PRO A 237 -6.28 -13.40 -5.20
C PRO A 237 -5.98 -11.92 -4.96
N LEU A 238 -5.44 -11.55 -3.79
CA LEU A 238 -4.98 -10.18 -3.51
C LEU A 238 -3.61 -9.86 -4.13
N VAL A 239 -2.86 -10.90 -4.52
CA VAL A 239 -1.52 -10.78 -5.09
C VAL A 239 -1.52 -11.10 -6.59
N TYR A 240 -2.18 -12.20 -6.97
CA TYR A 240 -2.37 -12.55 -8.37
C TYR A 240 -3.55 -13.49 -8.58
N THR A 241 -4.07 -13.51 -9.80
CA THR A 241 -5.00 -14.54 -10.29
C THR A 241 -4.45 -15.17 -11.57
N THR A 242 -5.16 -16.15 -12.10
CA THR A 242 -4.86 -16.76 -13.40
C THR A 242 -6.04 -16.48 -14.34
N ASP A 243 -5.77 -16.05 -15.57
CA ASP A 243 -6.81 -15.89 -16.58
C ASP A 243 -7.28 -17.22 -17.17
N GLY A 244 -8.28 -17.20 -18.05
CA GLY A 244 -8.82 -18.40 -18.69
C GLY A 244 -7.82 -19.17 -19.57
N ASN A 245 -6.68 -18.57 -19.90
CA ASN A 245 -5.62 -19.17 -20.71
C ASN A 245 -4.45 -19.67 -19.85
N GLY A 246 -4.53 -19.57 -18.52
CA GLY A 246 -3.45 -19.98 -17.63
C GLY A 246 -2.39 -18.89 -17.37
N ALA A 247 -2.56 -17.67 -17.90
CA ALA A 247 -1.61 -16.59 -17.69
C ALA A 247 -1.84 -15.88 -16.34
N MET A 248 -0.75 -15.53 -15.65
CA MET A 248 -0.82 -14.80 -14.39
C MET A 248 -1.27 -13.36 -14.62
N VAL A 249 -2.26 -12.92 -13.84
CA VAL A 249 -2.73 -11.53 -13.77
C VAL A 249 -2.31 -10.96 -12.42
N ASN A 250 -1.50 -9.89 -12.43
CA ASN A 250 -1.06 -9.21 -11.22
C ASN A 250 -2.20 -8.36 -10.63
N THR A 251 -2.88 -8.89 -9.61
CA THR A 251 -3.92 -8.17 -8.86
C THR A 251 -3.35 -7.31 -7.73
N PHE A 252 -2.08 -7.48 -7.38
CA PHE A 252 -1.44 -6.74 -6.29
C PHE A 252 -1.42 -5.23 -6.54
N ASN A 253 -1.27 -4.79 -7.78
CA ASN A 253 -1.39 -3.37 -8.13
C ASN A 253 -2.74 -2.78 -7.66
N THR A 254 -3.84 -3.50 -7.95
CA THR A 254 -5.20 -3.08 -7.57
C THR A 254 -5.41 -3.16 -6.06
N THR A 255 -4.86 -4.18 -5.41
CA THR A 255 -4.89 -4.29 -3.94
C THR A 255 -4.19 -3.08 -3.30
N LEU A 256 -2.99 -2.75 -3.75
CA LEU A 256 -2.23 -1.61 -3.24
C LEU A 256 -3.01 -0.29 -3.41
N THR A 257 -3.54 0.00 -4.61
CA THR A 257 -4.28 1.26 -4.84
C THR A 257 -5.61 1.32 -4.06
N SER A 258 -6.26 0.18 -3.82
CA SER A 258 -7.52 0.13 -3.05
C SER A 258 -7.33 0.53 -1.59
N PHE A 259 -6.18 0.22 -0.99
CA PHE A 259 -5.88 0.54 0.41
C PHE A 259 -4.99 1.78 0.60
N ASN A 260 -4.38 2.26 -0.48
CA ASN A 260 -3.41 3.35 -0.48
C ASN A 260 -3.75 4.32 -1.62
N PRO A 261 -4.84 5.12 -1.49
CA PRO A 261 -5.35 5.97 -2.56
C PRO A 261 -4.38 7.08 -2.99
N TRP A 262 -3.33 7.34 -2.22
CA TRP A 262 -2.23 8.24 -2.57
C TRP A 262 -1.23 7.63 -3.56
N LEU A 263 -1.21 6.31 -3.76
CA LEU A 263 -0.42 5.68 -4.81
C LEU A 263 -1.08 5.94 -6.18
N THR A 264 -0.66 7.02 -6.83
CA THR A 264 -1.21 7.45 -8.13
C THR A 264 -0.78 6.53 -9.27
N TYR A 265 0.47 6.05 -9.22
CA TYR A 265 0.98 5.03 -10.13
C TYR A 265 1.50 3.84 -9.35
N VAL A 266 1.14 2.62 -9.80
CA VAL A 266 1.58 1.37 -9.21
C VAL A 266 1.96 0.36 -10.28
N ASN A 267 3.21 -0.12 -10.23
CA ASN A 267 3.67 -1.27 -10.97
C ASN A 267 4.60 -2.12 -10.09
N SER A 268 3.98 -3.02 -9.32
CA SER A 268 4.65 -3.89 -8.35
C SER A 268 5.46 -5.03 -8.96
N ASP A 269 5.27 -5.29 -10.26
CA ASP A 269 5.96 -6.34 -10.98
C ASP A 269 6.84 -5.74 -12.08
N ALA A 270 7.96 -5.14 -11.69
CA ALA A 270 8.84 -4.43 -12.60
C ALA A 270 10.32 -4.65 -12.30
N GLN A 271 11.11 -4.67 -13.38
CA GLN A 271 12.54 -4.38 -13.38
C GLN A 271 12.75 -3.18 -14.29
N GLY A 272 13.68 -2.31 -13.96
CA GLY A 272 14.06 -1.19 -14.83
C GLY A 272 14.55 0.04 -14.10
N TYR A 273 14.40 1.20 -14.74
CA TYR A 273 14.95 2.47 -14.26
C TYR A 273 14.01 3.63 -14.52
N ALA A 274 14.23 4.74 -13.83
CA ALA A 274 13.53 6.00 -14.04
C ALA A 274 14.46 7.03 -14.70
N VAL A 275 13.91 7.86 -15.58
CA VAL A 275 14.60 9.06 -16.10
C VAL A 275 13.78 10.28 -15.74
N VAL A 276 14.39 11.19 -14.99
CA VAL A 276 13.75 12.42 -14.51
C VAL A 276 14.27 13.61 -15.30
N THR A 277 13.35 14.38 -15.88
CA THR A 277 13.62 15.65 -16.55
C THR A 277 12.88 16.76 -15.82
N LEU A 278 13.56 17.86 -15.52
CA LEU A 278 13.00 18.97 -14.75
C LEU A 278 13.16 20.29 -15.51
N THR A 279 12.14 21.13 -15.37
CA THR A 279 12.06 22.50 -15.87
C THR A 279 11.60 23.40 -14.73
N ALA A 280 11.56 24.72 -14.93
CA ALA A 280 11.04 25.63 -13.91
C ALA A 280 9.55 25.42 -13.58
N SER A 281 8.76 24.84 -14.48
CA SER A 281 7.31 24.67 -14.28
C SER A 281 6.90 23.23 -13.95
N LYS A 282 7.77 22.25 -14.22
CA LYS A 282 7.39 20.83 -14.16
C LYS A 282 8.57 19.89 -13.99
N LEU A 283 8.34 18.79 -13.27
CA LEU A 283 9.16 17.59 -13.27
C LEU A 283 8.41 16.48 -14.02
N SER A 284 9.10 15.80 -14.93
CA SER A 284 8.61 14.61 -15.66
C SER A 284 9.49 13.43 -15.33
N CYS A 285 8.88 12.29 -14.98
CA CYS A 285 9.57 11.05 -14.71
C CYS A 285 9.05 9.95 -15.65
N SER A 286 9.92 9.41 -16.49
CA SER A 286 9.61 8.24 -17.32
C SER A 286 10.14 6.98 -16.64
N PHE A 287 9.25 6.08 -16.24
CA PHE A 287 9.58 4.75 -15.75
C PHE A 287 9.72 3.79 -16.93
N HIS A 288 10.95 3.31 -17.16
CA HIS A 288 11.28 2.35 -18.22
C HIS A 288 11.27 0.94 -17.65
N LYS A 289 10.18 0.20 -17.87
CA LYS A 289 10.13 -1.23 -17.54
C LYS A 289 10.91 -2.01 -18.57
N LEU A 290 11.87 -2.80 -18.11
CA LEU A 290 12.66 -3.68 -18.95
C LEU A 290 11.90 -4.96 -19.28
N LYS A 291 12.24 -5.58 -20.42
CA LYS A 291 11.90 -6.97 -20.69
C LYS A 291 12.57 -7.88 -19.64
N PRO A 292 12.00 -9.05 -19.32
CA PRO A 292 12.50 -9.91 -18.26
C PRO A 292 13.98 -10.28 -18.44
N ILE A 293 14.73 -10.23 -17.35
CA ILE A 293 16.07 -10.83 -17.26
C ILE A 293 15.87 -12.29 -16.83
N ALA A 294 16.29 -13.24 -17.67
CA ALA A 294 16.11 -14.67 -17.41
C ALA A 294 17.44 -15.42 -17.58
N GLY A 295 17.81 -16.24 -16.60
CA GLY A 295 19.00 -17.10 -16.68
C GLY A 295 20.32 -16.36 -16.88
N GLY A 296 20.43 -15.11 -16.39
CA GLY A 296 21.62 -14.28 -16.58
C GLY A 296 21.79 -13.70 -18.00
N VAL A 297 20.79 -13.87 -18.88
CA VAL A 297 20.80 -13.32 -20.24
C VAL A 297 20.23 -11.91 -20.22
N ALA A 298 20.95 -10.98 -20.87
CA ALA A 298 20.50 -9.61 -21.01
C ALA A 298 19.18 -9.53 -21.82
N PRO A 299 18.28 -8.58 -21.53
CA PRO A 299 17.03 -8.46 -22.26
C PRO A 299 17.26 -8.12 -23.74
N ALA A 300 16.44 -8.71 -24.63
CA ALA A 300 16.54 -8.49 -26.06
C ALA A 300 16.28 -7.03 -26.46
N MET A 301 17.10 -6.47 -27.36
CA MET A 301 16.95 -5.08 -27.80
C MET A 301 15.69 -4.84 -28.65
N PRO A 302 15.00 -3.69 -28.50
CA PRO A 302 15.21 -2.68 -27.46
C PRO A 302 14.84 -3.26 -26.07
N ALA A 303 15.69 -3.04 -25.08
CA ALA A 303 15.55 -3.68 -23.77
C ALA A 303 14.30 -3.22 -22.99
N THR A 304 13.86 -1.98 -23.21
CA THR A 304 12.63 -1.43 -22.62
C THR A 304 11.40 -2.12 -23.23
N ALA A 305 10.58 -2.76 -22.38
CA ALA A 305 9.31 -3.36 -22.72
C ALA A 305 8.19 -2.32 -22.78
N SER A 306 8.18 -1.37 -21.83
CA SER A 306 7.20 -0.29 -21.78
C SER A 306 7.73 0.92 -21.04
N VAL A 307 7.11 2.06 -21.28
CA VAL A 307 7.39 3.33 -20.59
C VAL A 307 6.08 3.86 -20.03
N GLN A 308 6.06 4.22 -18.75
CA GLN A 308 5.00 5.06 -18.17
C GLN A 308 5.60 6.40 -17.79
N VAL A 309 4.96 7.51 -18.19
CA VAL A 309 5.37 8.85 -17.78
C VAL A 309 4.45 9.36 -16.68
N VAL A 310 5.03 9.99 -15.67
CA VAL A 310 4.32 10.75 -14.65
C VAL A 310 4.88 12.15 -14.55
N GLU A 311 4.02 13.10 -14.22
CA GLU A 311 4.39 14.51 -14.13
C GLU A 311 3.99 15.11 -12.78
N VAL A 312 4.78 16.08 -12.33
CA VAL A 312 4.55 16.90 -11.14
C VAL A 312 4.66 18.35 -11.56
N ALA A 313 3.56 19.09 -11.50
CA ALA A 313 3.58 20.53 -11.74
C ALA A 313 4.23 21.26 -10.55
N ALA A 314 5.00 22.30 -10.84
CA ALA A 314 5.55 23.16 -9.79
C ALA A 314 4.40 23.82 -9.00
N GLY A 315 4.56 23.87 -7.69
CA GLY A 315 3.60 24.39 -6.72
C GLY A 315 2.62 23.35 -6.18
N THR A 316 2.56 22.15 -6.79
CA THR A 316 1.58 21.13 -6.41
C THR A 316 2.25 19.83 -5.97
N PRO A 317 1.97 19.31 -4.77
CA PRO A 317 2.41 17.98 -4.35
C PRO A 317 1.44 16.93 -4.91
N ALA A 318 1.37 16.82 -6.23
CA ALA A 318 0.45 15.92 -6.93
C ALA A 318 1.14 15.30 -8.15
N VAL A 319 0.73 14.07 -8.47
CA VAL A 319 1.22 13.31 -9.61
C VAL A 319 0.10 13.19 -10.64
N THR A 320 0.44 13.35 -11.92
CA THR A 320 -0.46 13.05 -13.03
C THR A 320 0.17 12.01 -13.96
N LEU A 321 -0.63 11.03 -14.39
CA LEU A 321 -0.23 10.08 -15.43
C LEU A 321 -0.34 10.75 -16.80
N VAL A 322 0.64 10.52 -17.68
CA VAL A 322 0.68 11.00 -19.07
C VAL A 322 0.63 9.84 -20.05
#